data_AF-A0A7R9S559-F1
#
_entry.id   AF-A0A7R9S559-F1
#
_cell.length_a   1.000
_cell.length_b   1.000
_cell.length_c   1.000
_cell.angle_alpha   90.00
_cell.angle_beta   90.00
_cell.angle_gamma   90.00
#
_symmetry.space_group_name_H-M   'P 1'
#
loop_
_entity.id
_entity.type
_entity.pdbx_description
1 polymer ?
#
loop_
_entity_poly.entity_id
_entity_poly.type
_entity_poly.pdbx_seq_one_letter_code
_entity_poly.pdbx_strand_id
1 'polypeptide(L)'
;ENRNRSIFMMSKHIECTKSELDIFCRPLVQTSIIKGEWVQYHPITNITDSGPLQFSISGNSDYYVDFAQTFLKLKVKVTKEDG
;
A
#
# COMPACT_ATOMS: atom_id res chain seq x y z
N GLU A 1 53.81 -0.31 18.05
CA GLU A 1 52.83 0.78 18.21
C GLU A 1 51.59 0.46 17.37
N ASN A 2 50.67 -0.36 17.91
CA ASN A 2 49.51 -0.88 17.20
C ASN A 2 48.38 0.15 17.21
N ARG A 3 48.15 0.85 16.10
CA ARG A 3 46.96 1.70 15.95
C ARG A 3 45.76 0.83 15.60
N ASN A 4 44.96 0.49 16.61
CA ASN A 4 43.58 0.03 16.43
C ASN A 4 42.82 1.06 15.62
N ARG A 5 42.62 0.80 14.32
CA ARG A 5 41.67 1.53 13.51
C ARG A 5 40.33 0.82 13.64
N SER A 6 39.53 1.24 14.61
CA SER A 6 38.11 0.87 14.65
C SER A 6 37.43 1.50 13.45
N ILE A 7 37.08 0.68 12.46
CA ILE A 7 36.28 1.09 11.31
C ILE A 7 34.84 1.21 11.82
N PHE A 8 34.42 2.42 12.17
CA PHE A 8 33.02 2.70 12.42
C PHE A 8 32.31 2.72 11.07
N MET A 9 31.64 1.61 10.72
CA MET A 9 30.63 1.64 9.68
C MET A 9 29.44 2.42 10.22
N MET A 10 29.40 3.72 9.89
CA MET A 10 28.19 4.52 10.07
C MET A 10 27.14 3.96 9.13
N SER A 11 26.32 3.03 9.62
CA SER A 11 25.02 2.73 9.03
C SER A 11 24.18 4.00 9.17
N LYS A 12 24.36 4.94 8.24
CA LYS A 12 23.33 5.92 7.95
C LYS A 12 22.12 5.08 7.60
N HIS A 13 21.14 5.05 8.49
CA HIS A 13 19.79 4.59 8.19
C HIS A 13 19.29 5.43 7.00
N ILE A 14 19.62 4.98 5.79
CA ILE A 14 19.07 5.48 4.56
C ILE A 14 17.72 4.80 4.47
N GLU A 15 16.70 5.57 4.83
CA GLU A 15 15.33 5.27 4.52
C GLU A 15 15.30 5.02 2.99
N CYS A 16 14.96 3.79 2.60
CA CYS A 16 14.88 3.31 1.21
C CYS A 16 16.15 2.77 0.49
N THR A 17 17.22 2.36 1.17
CA THR A 17 18.16 1.40 0.54
C THR A 17 17.58 -0.03 0.62
N LYS A 18 17.49 -0.73 -0.51
CA LYS A 18 17.03 -2.12 -0.58
C LYS A 18 17.82 -2.99 0.42
N SER A 19 17.12 -3.53 1.42
CA SER A 19 17.69 -4.38 2.47
C SER A 19 17.99 -5.81 2.02
N GLU A 20 17.84 -6.11 0.72
CA GLU A 20 17.94 -7.45 0.13
C GLU A 20 19.30 -8.13 0.36
N LEU A 21 20.35 -7.35 0.68
CA LEU A 21 21.70 -7.86 0.97
C LEU A 21 22.06 -7.88 2.47
N ASP A 22 21.17 -7.42 3.34
CA ASP A 22 21.44 -7.28 4.78
C ASP A 22 20.58 -8.25 5.59
N ILE A 23 20.86 -9.54 5.41
CA ILE A 23 20.10 -10.68 5.95
C ILE A 23 20.23 -10.86 7.48
N PHE A 24 21.16 -10.15 8.12
CA PHE A 24 21.39 -10.22 9.57
C PHE A 24 20.95 -8.96 10.32
N CYS A 25 20.57 -7.90 9.61
CA CYS A 25 20.02 -6.72 10.24
C CYS A 25 18.53 -6.88 10.54
N ARG A 26 18.10 -6.22 11.61
CA ARG A 26 16.69 -6.11 11.95
C ARG A 26 15.95 -5.51 10.75
N PRO A 27 14.81 -6.09 10.30
CA PRO A 27 14.03 -5.54 9.21
C PRO A 27 13.76 -4.05 9.45
N LEU A 28 13.97 -3.23 8.44
CA LEU A 28 13.59 -1.83 8.51
C LEU A 28 12.08 -1.78 8.76
N VAL A 29 11.67 -1.02 9.78
CA VAL A 29 10.26 -0.75 10.02
C VAL A 29 9.83 0.39 9.11
N GLN A 30 8.66 0.25 8.48
CA GLN A 30 8.12 1.31 7.63
C GLN A 30 7.74 2.52 8.50
N THR A 31 8.52 3.60 8.43
CA THR A 31 8.33 4.85 9.19
C THR A 31 7.54 5.90 8.44
N SER A 32 7.49 5.82 7.11
CA SER A 32 6.91 6.88 6.26
C SER A 32 5.38 6.94 6.28
N ILE A 33 4.69 5.83 6.61
CA ILE A 33 3.22 5.79 6.71
C ILE A 33 2.83 5.98 8.17
N ILE A 34 2.29 7.15 8.49
CA ILE A 34 1.99 7.57 9.87
C ILE A 34 0.56 7.18 10.29
N LYS A 35 -0.37 7.19 9.33
CA LYS A 35 -1.79 6.89 9.54
C LYS A 35 -2.44 6.36 8.26
N GLY A 36 -3.50 5.59 8.41
CA GLY A 36 -4.37 5.16 7.32
C GLY A 36 -5.79 5.68 7.52
N GLU A 37 -6.50 5.93 6.42
CA GLU A 37 -7.91 6.33 6.44
C GLU A 37 -8.68 5.64 5.31
N TRP A 38 -9.99 5.47 5.51
CA TRP A 38 -10.88 4.90 4.50
C TRP A 38 -11.47 6.02 3.65
N VAL A 39 -11.27 5.94 2.34
CA VAL A 39 -11.87 6.86 1.37
C VAL A 39 -12.90 6.11 0.54
N GLN A 40 -14.11 6.66 0.44
CA GLN A 40 -15.19 6.07 -0.34
C GLN A 40 -15.19 6.64 -1.77
N TYR A 41 -15.12 5.75 -2.75
CA TYR A 41 -15.25 6.09 -4.17
C TYR A 41 -16.59 5.60 -4.72
N HIS A 42 -17.25 6.43 -5.52
CA HIS A 42 -18.45 6.07 -6.25
C HIS A 42 -18.09 5.67 -7.70
N PRO A 43 -18.84 4.75 -8.32
CA PRO A 43 -18.58 4.36 -9.70
C PRO A 43 -18.82 5.53 -10.64
N ILE A 44 -18.02 5.63 -11.70
CA ILE A 44 -18.17 6.61 -12.77
C ILE A 44 -19.09 6.10 -13.88
N THR A 45 -19.30 4.78 -13.94
CA THR A 45 -20.27 4.15 -14.85
C THR A 45 -21.52 3.74 -14.11
N ASN A 46 -22.64 3.73 -14.83
CA ASN A 46 -23.89 3.18 -14.32
C ASN A 46 -23.85 1.66 -14.32
N ILE A 47 -24.68 1.05 -13.47
CA ILE A 47 -24.89 -0.40 -13.48
C ILE A 47 -25.74 -0.73 -14.71
N THR A 48 -25.17 -1.47 -15.64
CA THR A 48 -25.79 -1.89 -16.90
C THR A 48 -25.55 -3.38 -17.13
N ASP A 49 -26.38 -4.03 -17.94
CA ASP A 49 -26.23 -5.45 -18.29
C ASP A 49 -24.99 -5.72 -19.17
N SER A 50 -24.48 -4.67 -19.80
CA SER A 50 -23.28 -4.70 -20.64
C SER A 50 -22.18 -3.80 -20.07
N GLY A 51 -21.00 -4.36 -19.82
CA GLY A 51 -19.78 -3.62 -19.49
C GLY A 51 -19.40 -3.60 -18.00
N PRO A 52 -18.15 -3.22 -17.69
CA PRO A 52 -17.66 -3.22 -16.31
C PRO A 52 -18.10 -1.98 -15.53
N LEU A 53 -18.28 -2.17 -14.21
CA LEU A 53 -18.36 -1.06 -13.27
C LEU A 53 -16.96 -0.43 -13.13
N GLN A 54 -16.82 0.85 -13.41
CA GLN A 54 -15.54 1.56 -13.36
C GLN A 54 -15.50 2.54 -12.21
N PHE A 55 -14.32 2.65 -11.59
CA PHE A 55 -14.02 3.61 -10.54
C PHE A 55 -12.77 4.40 -10.94
N SER A 56 -12.76 5.69 -10.65
CA SER A 56 -11.58 6.54 -10.84
C SER A 56 -10.96 6.85 -9.48
N ILE A 57 -9.75 6.33 -9.26
CA ILE A 57 -8.96 6.58 -8.04
C ILE A 57 -7.77 7.44 -8.47
N SER A 58 -7.89 8.76 -8.28
CA SER A 58 -6.78 9.68 -8.54
C SER A 58 -5.72 9.52 -7.46
N GLY A 59 -4.48 9.28 -7.88
CA GLY A 59 -3.34 9.31 -6.97
C GLY A 59 -3.13 10.70 -6.37
N ASN A 60 -2.56 10.74 -5.18
CA ASN A 60 -2.07 11.95 -4.52
C ASN A 60 -0.57 11.77 -4.22
N SER A 61 0.22 12.84 -4.25
CA SER A 61 1.61 12.82 -3.78
C SER A 61 1.74 12.50 -2.29
N ASP A 62 0.70 12.80 -1.52
CA ASP A 62 0.76 12.78 -0.06
C ASP A 62 0.23 11.46 0.55
N TYR A 63 -0.51 10.67 -0.25
CA TYR A 63 -1.16 9.45 0.22
C TYR A 63 -0.89 8.27 -0.71
N TYR A 64 -0.68 7.11 -0.09
CA TYR A 64 -0.61 5.84 -0.78
C TYR A 64 -1.95 5.13 -0.69
N VAL A 65 -2.35 4.47 -1.79
CA VAL A 65 -3.52 3.59 -1.80
C VAL A 65 -3.07 2.19 -1.42
N ASP A 66 -3.64 1.65 -0.36
CA ASP A 66 -3.43 0.26 0.03
C ASP A 66 -4.40 -0.66 -0.74
N PHE A 67 -3.89 -1.30 -1.80
CA PHE A 67 -4.68 -2.24 -2.60
C PHE A 67 -4.98 -3.55 -1.87
N ALA A 68 -4.18 -3.95 -0.89
CA ALA A 68 -4.48 -5.13 -0.06
C ALA A 68 -5.64 -4.84 0.89
N GLN A 69 -5.85 -3.58 1.26
CA GLN A 69 -6.96 -3.09 2.08
C GLN A 69 -7.98 -2.29 1.27
N THR A 70 -8.39 -2.81 0.11
CA THR A 70 -9.48 -2.23 -0.69
C THR A 70 -10.70 -3.15 -0.69
N PHE A 71 -11.88 -2.61 -0.41
CA PHE A 71 -13.15 -3.36 -0.41
C PHE A 71 -14.14 -2.80 -1.42
N LEU A 72 -14.80 -3.68 -2.16
CA LEU A 72 -15.96 -3.32 -2.99
C LEU A 72 -17.24 -3.54 -2.17
N LYS A 73 -17.91 -2.44 -1.81
CA LYS A 73 -19.18 -2.50 -1.08
C LYS A 73 -20.34 -2.68 -2.05
N LEU A 74 -21.00 -3.84 -1.99
CA LEU A 74 -22.16 -4.17 -2.83
C LEU A 74 -23.43 -4.31 -1.97
N LYS A 75 -24.55 -3.83 -2.49
CA LYS A 75 -25.89 -4.14 -1.96
C LYS A 75 -26.61 -4.97 -3.01
N VAL A 76 -26.75 -6.27 -2.75
CA VAL A 76 -27.33 -7.24 -3.69
C VAL A 76 -28.60 -7.86 -3.11
N LYS A 77 -29.55 -8.21 -3.97
CA LYS A 77 -30.67 -9.09 -3.65
C LYS A 77 -30.36 -10.45 -4.26
N VAL A 78 -30.37 -11.50 -3.43
CA VAL A 78 -30.29 -12.87 -3.93
C VAL A 78 -31.70 -13.31 -4.28
N THR A 79 -31.89 -13.73 -5.52
CA THR A 79 -33.17 -14.18 -6.07
C THR A 79 -33.05 -15.63 -6.53
N LYS A 80 -34.20 -16.29 -6.70
CA LYS A 80 -34.25 -17.53 -7.47
C LYS A 80 -34.14 -17.19 -8.97
N GLU A 81 -34.11 -18.20 -9.83
CA GLU A 81 -34.03 -18.01 -11.29
C GLU A 81 -35.14 -17.09 -11.83
N ASP A 82 -36.29 -17.07 -11.17
CA ASP A 82 -37.49 -16.29 -11.47
C ASP A 82 -37.55 -14.86 -10.87
N GLY A 83 -36.52 -14.41 -10.14
CA GLY A 83 -36.40 -13.04 -9.60
C GLY A 83 -36.83 -12.85 -8.13
#